data_AF-A0A0S3TLK8-F1
#
_entry.id   AF-A0A0S3TLK8-F1
#
_cell.length_a   1.000
_cell.length_b   1.000
_cell.length_c   1.000
_cell.angle_alpha   90.00
_cell.angle_beta   90.00
_cell.angle_gamma   90.00
#
_symmetry.space_group_name_H-M   'P 1'
#
loop_
_entity.id
_entity.type
_entity.pdbx_description
1 polymer ?
#
loop_
_entity_poly.entity_id
_entity_poly.type
_entity_poly.pdbx_seq_one_letter_code
_entity_poly.pdbx_strand_id
1 'polypeptide(L)'
;MNNLSRVYDSTLLTNSKVYQIDRTLYQYLYKTGTIQHPKYHFRPLAGQRKKADLLLNHKALTTHCYEVSGMSTNAERSHPQSVVSL
;
A
#
# COMPACT_ATOMS: atom_id res chain seq x y z
N MET A 1 -8.08 2.16 -18.44
CA MET A 1 -8.88 1.59 -17.33
C MET A 1 -7.94 0.77 -16.47
N ASN A 2 -7.73 1.15 -15.22
CA ASN A 2 -6.97 0.29 -14.32
C ASN A 2 -7.85 -0.90 -13.95
N ASN A 3 -7.30 -2.12 -14.02
CA ASN A 3 -8.02 -3.30 -13.57
C ASN A 3 -7.95 -3.34 -12.03
N LEU A 4 -9.11 -3.19 -11.38
CA LEU A 4 -9.21 -3.17 -9.93
C LEU A 4 -9.62 -4.56 -9.44
N SER A 5 -8.73 -5.21 -8.69
CA SER A 5 -9.01 -6.50 -8.05
C SER A 5 -9.28 -6.30 -6.56
N ARG A 6 -10.45 -6.71 -6.07
CA ARG A 6 -10.80 -6.55 -4.65
C ARG A 6 -9.89 -7.42 -3.79
N VAL A 7 -9.36 -6.85 -2.71
CA VAL A 7 -8.58 -7.58 -1.71
C VAL A 7 -9.55 -8.29 -0.77
N TYR A 8 -9.69 -9.60 -0.90
CA TYR A 8 -10.58 -10.40 -0.03
C TYR A 8 -9.90 -10.94 1.22
N ASP A 9 -8.58 -11.01 1.22
CA ASP A 9 -7.79 -11.54 2.32
C ASP A 9 -6.49 -10.75 2.48
N SER A 10 -6.04 -10.61 3.73
CA SER A 10 -4.87 -9.79 4.06
C SER A 10 -3.53 -10.39 3.63
N THR A 11 -3.46 -11.68 3.32
CA THR A 11 -2.24 -12.32 2.78
C THR A 11 -1.91 -11.87 1.36
N LEU A 12 -2.88 -11.27 0.65
CA LEU A 12 -2.68 -10.67 -0.66
C LEU A 12 -1.96 -9.31 -0.60
N LEU A 13 -1.76 -8.75 0.61
CA LEU A 13 -1.09 -7.49 0.81
C LEU A 13 0.42 -7.63 0.71
N THR A 14 1.04 -6.85 -0.19
CA THR A 14 2.48 -6.73 -0.30
C THR A 14 2.88 -5.26 -0.40
N ASN A 15 4.08 -4.94 0.08
CA ASN A 15 4.58 -3.56 0.03
C ASN A 15 4.89 -3.08 -1.41
N SER A 16 5.07 -3.99 -2.36
CA SER A 16 5.39 -3.69 -3.76
C SER A 16 4.19 -3.29 -4.63
N LYS A 17 2.96 -3.50 -4.15
CA LYS A 17 1.72 -3.28 -4.91
C LYS A 17 1.08 -1.94 -4.55
N VAL A 18 0.26 -1.44 -5.46
CA VAL A 18 -0.56 -0.25 -5.27
C VAL A 18 -2.01 -0.64 -4.98
N TYR A 19 -2.61 0.01 -3.99
CA TYR A 19 -3.98 -0.20 -3.56
C TYR A 19 -4.80 1.08 -3.71
N GLN A 20 -6.01 0.97 -4.24
CA GLN A 20 -7.00 2.04 -4.26
C GLN A 20 -7.97 1.85 -3.09
N ILE A 21 -8.07 2.87 -2.24
CA ILE A 21 -9.01 2.96 -1.12
C ILE A 21 -9.66 4.34 -1.17
N ASP A 22 -10.99 4.41 -1.26
CA ASP A 22 -11.75 5.66 -1.38
C ASP A 22 -11.18 6.62 -2.45
N ARG A 23 -10.88 6.06 -3.64
CA ARG A 23 -10.30 6.77 -4.80
C ARG A 23 -8.90 7.35 -4.59
N THR A 24 -8.25 7.08 -3.46
CA THR A 24 -6.86 7.45 -3.19
C THR A 24 -5.96 6.24 -3.38
N LEU A 25 -4.77 6.45 -3.96
CA LEU A 25 -3.77 5.39 -4.14
C LEU A 25 -2.84 5.32 -2.93
N TYR A 26 -2.63 4.10 -2.45
CA TYR A 26 -1.85 3.79 -1.26
C TYR A 26 -0.85 2.66 -1.52
N GLN A 27 0.25 2.69 -0.78
CA GLN A 27 1.15 1.57 -0.56
C GLN A 27 0.80 0.91 0.78
N TYR A 28 0.77 -0.43 0.83
CA TYR A 28 0.69 -1.15 2.10
C TYR A 28 2.05 -1.12 2.82
N LEU A 29 2.07 -0.80 4.11
CA LEU A 29 3.30 -0.75 4.91
C LEU A 29 3.50 -2.03 5.72
N TYR A 30 2.61 -2.28 6.69
CA TYR A 30 2.72 -3.39 7.63
C TYR A 30 1.41 -3.62 8.39
N LYS A 31 1.34 -4.75 9.11
CA LYS A 31 0.22 -5.14 9.98
C LYS A 31 0.62 -4.96 11.44
N THR A 32 -0.32 -4.48 12.25
CA THR A 32 -0.23 -4.42 13.72
C THR A 32 -1.51 -4.94 14.35
N GLY A 33 -1.60 -4.92 15.68
CA GLY A 33 -2.76 -5.39 16.42
C GLY A 33 -2.75 -6.90 16.65
N THR A 34 -3.87 -7.42 17.15
CA THR A 34 -4.04 -8.85 17.47
C THR A 34 -4.67 -9.61 16.31
N ILE A 35 -4.76 -10.94 16.42
CA ILE A 35 -5.47 -11.78 15.45
C ILE A 35 -6.95 -11.38 15.35
N GLN A 36 -7.60 -11.07 16.49
CA GLN A 36 -9.02 -10.68 16.54
C GLN A 36 -9.24 -9.22 16.07
N HIS A 37 -8.25 -8.35 16.29
CA HIS A 37 -8.34 -6.93 15.95
C HIS A 37 -7.13 -6.47 15.13
N PRO A 38 -6.95 -6.99 13.91
CA PRO A 38 -5.83 -6.62 13.07
C PRO A 38 -6.00 -5.19 12.55
N LYS A 39 -4.87 -4.49 12.42
CA LYS A 39 -4.78 -3.15 11.85
C LYS A 39 -3.77 -3.14 10.70
N TYR A 40 -4.17 -2.62 9.55
CA TYR A 40 -3.37 -2.58 8.33
C TYR A 40 -3.01 -1.13 8.01
N HIS A 41 -1.73 -0.86 7.89
CA HIS A 41 -1.20 0.49 7.68
C HIS A 41 -0.92 0.74 6.21
N PHE A 42 -1.36 1.89 5.72
CA PHE A 42 -1.24 2.30 4.33
C PHE A 42 -0.70 3.72 4.24
N ARG A 43 0.20 3.97 3.28
CA ARG A 43 0.75 5.30 3.00
C ARG A 43 0.25 5.83 1.66
N PRO A 44 -0.33 7.04 1.58
CA PRO A 44 -0.72 7.60 0.29
C PRO A 44 0.51 7.78 -0.60
N LEU A 45 0.37 7.52 -1.89
CA LEU A 45 1.46 7.74 -2.84
C LEU A 45 1.79 9.24 -2.95
N ALA A 46 3.03 9.54 -3.34
CA ALA A 46 3.45 10.91 -3.61
C ALA A 46 2.56 11.59 -4.67
N GLY A 47 2.41 12.91 -4.58
CA GLY A 47 1.54 13.68 -5.48
C GLY A 47 0.04 13.66 -5.13
N GLN A 48 -0.40 12.79 -4.21
CA GLN A 48 -1.80 12.78 -3.74
C GLN A 48 -2.11 13.97 -2.82
N ARG A 49 -3.37 14.42 -2.82
CA ARG A 49 -3.86 15.46 -1.88
C ARG A 49 -3.84 14.97 -0.43
N LYS A 50 -4.18 13.69 -0.20
CA LYS A 50 -4.04 13.06 1.12
C LYS A 50 -2.57 12.85 1.44
N LYS A 51 -2.16 13.26 2.65
CA LYS A 51 -0.78 13.11 3.16
C LYS A 51 -0.65 12.18 4.35
N ALA A 52 -1.74 11.97 5.09
CA ALA A 52 -1.74 11.11 6.27
C ALA A 52 -1.83 9.63 5.88
N ASP A 53 -1.10 8.81 6.63
CA ASP A 53 -1.22 7.35 6.58
C ASP A 53 -2.66 6.93 6.98
N LEU A 54 -3.15 5.86 6.39
CA LEU A 54 -4.47 5.30 6.60
C LEU A 54 -4.37 3.97 7.36
N LEU A 55 -5.26 3.80 8.33
CA LEU A 55 -5.36 2.59 9.14
C LEU A 55 -6.69 1.90 8.87
N LEU A 56 -6.65 0.65 8.39
CA LEU A 56 -7.84 -0.16 8.17
C LEU A 56 -7.93 -1.32 9.17
N ASN A 57 -9.15 -1.71 9.52
CA ASN A 57 -9.42 -3.02 10.15
C ASN A 57 -9.73 -4.07 9.06
N HIS A 58 -9.92 -5.33 9.46
CA HIS A 58 -10.22 -6.42 8.52
C HIS A 58 -11.47 -6.14 7.66
N LYS A 59 -12.57 -5.67 8.28
CA LYS A 59 -13.82 -5.38 7.57
C LYS A 59 -13.61 -4.32 6.49
N ALA A 60 -12.96 -3.21 6.82
CA ALA A 60 -12.72 -2.12 5.89
C ALA A 60 -11.74 -2.53 4.78
N LEU A 61 -10.75 -3.35 5.09
CA LEU A 61 -9.84 -3.93 4.10
C LEU A 61 -10.64 -4.70 3.04
N THR A 62 -11.50 -5.63 3.45
CA THR A 62 -12.19 -6.53 2.51
C THR A 62 -13.35 -5.89 1.75
N THR A 63 -13.86 -4.73 2.20
CA THR A 63 -14.94 -4.01 1.52
C THR A 63 -14.48 -2.86 0.63
N HIS A 64 -13.38 -2.18 0.97
CA HIS A 64 -12.97 -0.93 0.30
C HIS A 64 -11.58 -0.97 -0.34
N CYS A 65 -10.77 -2.00 -0.12
CA CYS A 65 -9.43 -2.09 -0.68
C CYS A 65 -9.42 -2.87 -2.00
N TYR A 66 -8.84 -2.25 -3.03
CA TYR A 66 -8.66 -2.86 -4.35
C TYR A 66 -7.19 -2.76 -4.74
N GLU A 67 -6.57 -3.87 -5.11
CA GLU A 67 -5.29 -3.84 -5.82
C GLU A 67 -5.49 -3.23 -7.21
N VAL A 68 -4.57 -2.35 -7.59
CA VAL A 68 -4.52 -1.76 -8.94
C VAL A 68 -3.57 -2.61 -9.79
N SER A 69 -4.13 -3.58 -10.52
CA SER A 69 -3.32 -4.54 -11.28
C SER A 69 -2.45 -3.84 -12.32
N GLY A 70 -1.19 -4.28 -12.43
CA GLY A 70 -0.20 -3.69 -13.32
C GLY A 70 0.49 -2.44 -12.76
N MET A 71 0.11 -1.94 -11.57
CA MET A 71 0.87 -0.92 -10.86
C MET A 71 1.69 -1.52 -9.73
N SER A 72 2.95 -1.12 -9.67
CA SER A 72 3.84 -1.37 -8.55
C SER A 72 4.32 -0.05 -7.95
N THR A 73 4.55 -0.05 -6.64
CA THR A 73 5.33 1.00 -6.01
C THR A 73 6.77 0.68 -6.38
N ASN A 74 7.26 1.28 -7.46
CA ASN A 74 8.64 1.10 -7.87
C ASN A 74 9.56 1.69 -6.79
N ALA A 75 9.87 0.88 -5.77
CA ALA A 75 11.03 1.08 -4.94
C ALA A 75 12.21 0.57 -5.76
N GLU A 76 12.51 1.26 -6.86
CA GLU A 76 13.88 1.29 -7.33
C GLU A 76 14.67 1.77 -6.12
N ARG A 77 15.41 0.84 -5.51
CA ARG A 77 16.47 1.16 -4.58
C ARG A 77 17.37 2.14 -5.32
N SER A 78 17.17 3.43 -5.09
CA SER A 78 18.19 4.44 -5.28
C SER A 78 19.34 4.01 -4.38
N HIS A 79 20.22 3.18 -4.93
CA HIS A 79 21.54 3.00 -4.37
C HIS A 79 22.14 4.41 -4.39
N PRO A 80 22.55 5.00 -3.25
CA PRO A 80 23.49 6.09 -3.33
C PRO A 80 24.69 5.50 -4.06
N GLN A 81 24.99 5.99 -5.26
CA GLN A 81 26.32 5.81 -5.83
C GLN A 81 27.28 6.38 -4.79
N SER A 82 27.98 5.52 -4.06
CA SER A 82 29.17 5.92 -3.34
C SER A 82 30.13 6.45 -4.39
N VAL A 83 30.20 7.77 -4.50
CA VAL A 83 31.37 8.45 -5.03
C VAL A 83 32.52 8.14 -4.07
N VAL A 84 33.25 7.05 -4.34
CA VAL A 84 34.60 6.91 -3.80
C VAL A 84 35.46 7.80 -4.67
N SER A 85 35.64 9.04 -4.23
CA SER A 85 36.82 9.82 -4.59
C SER A 85 37.95 9.40 -3.67
N LEU A 86 39.00 8.81 -4.24
CA LEU A 86 40.42 9.03 -3.95
C LEU A 86 41.26 8.30 -5.01
#